data_AF-A0A8T5U3A4-F1
#
_entry.id   AF-A0A8T5U3A4-F1
#
_cell.length_a   1.000
_cell.length_b   1.000
_cell.length_c   1.000
_cell.angle_alpha   90.00
_cell.angle_beta   90.00
_cell.angle_gamma   90.00
#
_symmetry.space_group_name_H-M   'P 1'
#
loop_
_entity.id
_entity.type
_entity.pdbx_description
1 polymer ?
#
loop_
_entity_poly.entity_id
_entity_poly.type
_entity_poly.pdbx_seq_one_letter_code
_entity_poly.pdbx_strand_id
1 'polypeptide(L)'
;MKYKRNQYSEGISVCSFIIAGIFIYWGTNDIFVPLWTGSDIQWWGLFWYAIAAAILIGQIAAWANRSKLRNAVLYEYEEHPEATIEDISQNTGITIKDVQAIVLDLKADGLLRGKFSSTTGQMTHGEVIKKPQGEVSEGKVVYCPNCGTAKVKESAVFCSYCGTKL
;
A
#
# COMPACT_ATOMS: atom_id res chain seq x y z
N MET A 1 3.75 12.06 6.71
CA MET A 1 3.81 10.58 6.76
C MET A 1 5.17 10.18 7.31
N LYS A 2 5.27 9.30 8.31
CA LYS A 2 6.58 8.86 8.82
C LYS A 2 7.07 7.67 7.98
N TYR A 3 7.76 7.97 6.88
CA TYR A 3 8.36 6.96 6.00
C TYR A 3 9.60 6.34 6.66
N LYS A 4 9.70 5.01 6.66
CA LYS A 4 10.95 4.30 6.97
C LYS A 4 11.61 3.87 5.67
N ARG A 5 12.94 3.96 5.62
CA ARG A 5 13.73 3.58 4.45
C ARG A 5 13.45 2.11 4.05
N ASN A 6 13.24 1.84 2.75
CA ASN A 6 13.01 0.51 2.16
C ASN A 6 11.74 -0.20 2.63
N GLN A 7 10.80 0.53 3.24
CA GLN A 7 9.61 -0.09 3.81
C GLN A 7 8.70 -0.72 2.74
N TYR A 8 8.75 -0.25 1.48
CA TYR A 8 7.93 -0.80 0.40
C TYR A 8 8.47 -2.14 -0.10
N SER A 9 9.78 -2.20 -0.33
CA SER A 9 10.43 -3.40 -0.89
C SER A 9 10.65 -4.52 0.14
N GLU A 10 10.81 -4.20 1.42
CA GLU A 10 11.16 -5.17 2.47
C GLU A 10 10.02 -5.41 3.48
N GLY A 11 8.88 -4.73 3.34
CA GLY A 11 7.79 -4.74 4.32
C GLY A 11 6.96 -6.02 4.37
N ILE A 12 6.90 -6.80 3.28
CA ILE A 12 6.06 -8.01 3.19
C ILE A 12 6.95 -9.22 2.89
N SER A 13 6.89 -10.24 3.75
CA SER A 13 7.67 -11.47 3.61
C SER A 13 6.77 -12.67 3.38
N VAL A 14 6.95 -13.35 2.24
CA VAL A 14 6.21 -14.58 1.88
C VAL A 14 6.49 -15.70 2.88
N CYS A 15 7.73 -15.85 3.33
CA CYS A 15 8.13 -16.87 4.30
C CYS A 15 7.37 -16.72 5.63
N SER A 16 7.12 -15.49 6.06
CA SER A 16 6.36 -15.23 7.29
C SER A 16 4.92 -15.73 7.22
N PHE A 17 4.27 -15.63 6.05
CA PHE A 17 2.93 -16.19 5.85
C PHE A 17 2.92 -17.72 5.90
N ILE A 18 3.92 -18.38 5.30
CA ILE A 18 4.04 -19.83 5.33
C ILE A 18 4.22 -20.32 6.78
N ILE A 19 5.12 -19.67 7.54
CA ILE A 19 5.36 -20.00 8.95
C ILE A 19 4.09 -19.79 9.78
N ALA A 20 3.36 -18.68 9.57
CA ALA A 20 2.09 -18.44 10.24
C ALA A 20 1.05 -19.53 9.92
N GLY A 21 0.99 -19.99 8.66
CA GLY A 21 0.12 -21.08 8.24
C GLY A 21 0.41 -22.41 8.95
N ILE A 22 1.69 -22.74 9.16
CA ILE A 22 2.10 -23.94 9.91
C ILE A 22 1.64 -23.86 11.37
N PHE A 23 1.81 -22.71 12.02
CA PHE A 23 1.35 -22.53 13.40
C PHE A 23 -0.18 -22.58 13.53
N ILE A 24 -0.91 -22.03 12.55
CA ILE A 24 -2.37 -22.17 12.50
C ILE A 24 -2.76 -23.63 12.34
N TYR A 25 -2.08 -24.37 11.46
CA TYR A 25 -2.36 -25.80 11.26
C TYR A 25 -2.16 -26.61 12.55
N TRP A 26 -1.03 -26.42 13.24
CA TRP A 26 -0.79 -27.08 14.53
C TRP A 26 -1.78 -26.64 15.62
N GLY A 27 -2.07 -25.34 15.74
CA GLY A 27 -3.08 -24.86 16.69
C GLY A 27 -4.48 -25.42 16.42
N THR A 28 -4.84 -25.58 15.14
CA THR A 28 -6.11 -26.19 14.74
C THR A 28 -6.15 -27.67 15.11
N ASN A 29 -5.05 -28.41 14.92
CA ASN A 29 -4.98 -29.80 15.36
C ASN A 29 -5.03 -29.94 16.89
N ASP A 30 -4.45 -29.01 17.66
CA ASP A 30 -4.46 -29.08 19.13
C ASP A 30 -5.82 -28.72 19.76
N ILE A 31 -6.65 -27.92 19.08
CA ILE A 31 -7.95 -27.45 19.61
C ILE A 31 -9.14 -28.08 18.88
N PHE A 32 -9.17 -27.98 17.56
CA PHE A 32 -10.35 -28.32 16.76
C PHE A 32 -10.52 -29.83 16.59
N VAL A 33 -9.43 -30.60 16.48
CA VAL A 33 -9.50 -32.06 16.40
C VAL A 33 -10.00 -32.67 17.72
N PRO A 34 -9.44 -32.33 18.91
CA PRO A 34 -9.95 -32.83 20.18
C PRO A 34 -11.40 -32.44 20.47
N LEU A 35 -11.78 -31.21 20.10
CA LEU A 35 -13.15 -30.72 20.21
C LEU A 35 -14.13 -31.57 19.37
N TRP A 36 -13.71 -32.04 18.20
CA TRP A 36 -14.54 -32.87 17.33
C TRP A 36 -14.58 -34.35 17.76
N THR A 37 -13.49 -34.87 18.31
CA THR A 37 -13.39 -36.27 18.77
C THR A 37 -13.88 -36.49 20.20
N GLY A 38 -14.32 -35.44 20.90
CA GLY A 38 -14.83 -35.52 22.28
C GLY A 38 -13.74 -35.77 23.33
N SER A 39 -12.48 -35.48 23.00
CA SER A 39 -11.32 -35.63 23.89
C SER A 39 -10.96 -34.29 24.56
N ASP A 40 -10.17 -34.35 25.64
CA ASP A 40 -9.78 -33.16 26.40
C ASP A 40 -9.10 -32.11 25.51
N ILE A 41 -9.58 -30.88 25.59
CA ILE A 41 -9.06 -29.75 24.81
C ILE A 41 -7.71 -29.33 25.39
N GLN A 42 -6.68 -29.42 24.56
CA GLN A 42 -5.36 -28.92 24.93
C GLN A 42 -5.31 -27.40 24.70
N TRP A 43 -5.58 -26.64 25.75
CA TRP A 43 -5.55 -25.17 25.74
C TRP A 43 -4.23 -24.56 25.25
N TRP A 44 -3.15 -25.35 25.22
CA TRP A 44 -1.88 -24.97 24.61
C TRP A 44 -1.99 -24.61 23.12
N GLY A 45 -3.02 -25.10 22.41
CA GLY A 45 -3.26 -24.72 21.02
C GLY A 45 -3.48 -23.21 20.82
N LEU A 46 -3.99 -22.48 21.83
CA LEU A 46 -4.19 -21.04 21.75
C LEU A 46 -2.85 -20.28 21.67
N PHE A 47 -1.79 -20.85 22.23
CA PHE A 47 -0.45 -20.28 22.15
C PHE A 47 0.05 -20.24 20.70
N TRP A 48 -0.17 -21.31 19.93
CA TRP A 48 0.18 -21.34 18.51
C TRP A 48 -0.60 -20.30 17.69
N TYR A 49 -1.90 -20.14 17.99
CA TYR A 49 -2.70 -19.09 17.37
C TYR A 49 -2.21 -17.69 17.73
N ALA A 50 -1.78 -17.45 18.97
CA ALA A 50 -1.25 -16.15 19.38
C ALA A 50 0.03 -15.79 18.59
N ILE A 51 0.94 -16.75 18.40
CA ILE A 51 2.14 -16.55 17.59
C ILE A 51 1.78 -16.24 16.14
N ALA A 52 0.89 -17.04 15.54
CA ALA A 52 0.44 -16.83 14.17
C ALA A 52 -0.22 -15.46 13.99
N ALA A 53 -1.07 -15.06 14.94
CA ALA A 53 -1.74 -13.77 14.93
C ALA A 53 -0.73 -12.60 14.99
N ALA A 54 0.28 -12.69 15.85
CA ALA A 54 1.33 -11.67 15.95
C ALA A 54 2.08 -11.47 14.61
N ILE A 55 2.40 -12.57 13.92
CA ILE A 55 3.05 -12.52 12.60
C ILE A 55 2.12 -11.87 11.57
N LEU A 56 0.87 -12.31 11.49
CA LEU A 56 -0.09 -11.80 10.52
C LEU A 56 -0.40 -10.32 10.72
N ILE A 57 -0.59 -9.87 11.97
CA ILE A 57 -0.84 -8.46 12.29
C ILE A 57 0.32 -7.58 11.80
N GLY A 58 1.57 -8.03 12.00
CA GLY A 58 2.74 -7.33 11.49
C GLY A 58 2.74 -7.17 9.96
N GLN A 59 2.39 -8.24 9.24
CA GLN A 59 2.31 -8.21 7.78
C GLN A 59 1.16 -7.34 7.26
N ILE A 60 -0.03 -7.40 7.91
CA ILE A 60 -1.20 -6.58 7.54
C ILE A 60 -0.89 -5.08 7.73
N ALA A 61 -0.22 -4.71 8.84
CA ALA A 61 0.17 -3.32 9.09
C ALA A 61 1.16 -2.80 8.03
N ALA A 62 2.13 -3.62 7.61
CA ALA A 62 3.05 -3.29 6.54
C ALA A 62 2.32 -3.10 5.20
N TRP A 63 1.37 -3.98 4.89
CA TRP A 63 0.56 -3.89 3.68
C TRP A 63 -0.32 -2.64 3.64
N ALA A 64 -0.96 -2.28 4.76
CA ALA A 64 -1.78 -1.07 4.87
C ALA A 64 -1.00 0.22 4.61
N ASN A 65 0.30 0.25 4.95
CA ASN A 65 1.15 1.42 4.70
C ASN A 65 1.70 1.44 3.25
N ARG A 66 1.81 0.28 2.60
CA ARG A 66 2.24 0.13 1.19
C ARG A 66 1.29 0.83 0.22
N SER A 67 -0.02 0.68 0.43
CA SER A 67 -1.03 1.34 -0.42
C SER A 67 -0.97 2.86 -0.36
N LYS A 68 -0.65 3.43 0.82
CA LYS A 68 -0.48 4.88 0.99
C LYS A 68 0.73 5.42 0.21
N LEU A 69 1.86 4.72 0.22
CA LEU A 69 3.06 5.10 -0.54
C LEU A 69 2.80 5.03 -2.05
N ARG A 70 2.11 3.98 -2.50
CA ARG A 70 1.71 3.80 -3.90
C ARG A 70 0.84 4.96 -4.39
N ASN A 71 -0.14 5.39 -3.58
CA ASN A 71 -1.01 6.51 -3.93
C ASN A 71 -0.27 7.86 -3.92
N ALA A 72 0.73 8.05 -3.06
CA ALA A 72 1.55 9.26 -3.05
C ALA A 72 2.36 9.41 -4.35
N VAL A 73 2.99 8.32 -4.81
CA VAL A 73 3.74 8.32 -6.09
C VAL A 73 2.80 8.48 -7.29
N LEU A 74 1.63 7.82 -7.27
CA LEU A 74 0.62 8.02 -8.31
C LEU A 74 0.22 9.47 -8.47
N TYR A 75 -0.05 10.15 -7.36
CA TYR A 75 -0.43 11.55 -7.36
C TYR A 75 0.68 12.45 -7.92
N GLU A 76 1.95 12.20 -7.57
CA GLU A 76 3.08 12.93 -8.13
C GLU A 76 3.18 12.77 -9.67
N TYR A 77 2.91 11.57 -10.18
CA TYR A 77 2.82 11.32 -11.62
C TYR A 77 1.58 11.97 -12.28
N GLU A 78 0.48 12.14 -11.54
CA GLU A 78 -0.71 12.87 -12.03
C GLU A 78 -0.46 14.37 -12.15
N GLU A 79 0.28 14.95 -11.21
CA GLU A 79 0.59 16.39 -11.17
C GLU A 79 1.77 16.75 -12.09
N HIS A 80 2.75 15.84 -12.24
CA HIS A 80 3.94 16.02 -13.06
C HIS A 80 4.19 14.79 -13.99
N PRO A 81 3.51 14.70 -15.15
CA PRO A 81 3.61 13.55 -16.04
C PRO A 81 5.00 13.36 -16.68
N GLU A 82 5.84 14.40 -16.70
CA GLU A 82 7.21 14.34 -17.23
C GLU A 82 8.28 14.15 -16.14
N ALA A 83 7.90 14.00 -14.86
CA ALA A 83 8.86 13.90 -13.76
C ALA A 83 9.70 12.62 -13.84
N THR A 84 11.00 12.76 -13.56
CA THR A 84 11.91 11.62 -13.46
C THR A 84 11.76 10.90 -12.11
N ILE A 85 12.27 9.68 -12.01
CA ILE A 85 12.22 8.89 -10.77
C ILE A 85 13.00 9.59 -9.65
N GLU A 86 14.06 10.31 -10.01
CA GLU A 86 14.90 11.10 -9.14
C GLU A 86 14.15 12.30 -8.56
N ASP A 87 13.40 13.03 -9.38
CA ASP A 87 12.59 14.17 -8.94
C ASP A 87 11.49 13.73 -7.97
N ILE A 88 10.84 12.61 -8.28
CA ILE A 88 9.81 12.02 -7.41
C ILE A 88 10.40 11.57 -6.08
N SER A 89 11.61 11.00 -6.08
CA SER A 89 12.31 10.61 -4.86
C SER A 89 12.62 11.83 -3.98
N GLN A 90 12.99 12.96 -4.59
CA GLN A 90 13.27 14.21 -3.88
C GLN A 90 12.00 14.86 -3.32
N ASN A 91 10.93 14.93 -4.11
CA ASN A 91 9.66 15.55 -3.72
C ASN A 91 8.92 14.76 -2.64
N THR A 92 8.89 13.43 -2.78
CA THR A 92 8.16 12.56 -1.83
C THR A 92 8.99 12.13 -0.62
N GLY A 93 10.32 12.26 -0.69
CA GLY A 93 11.25 11.76 0.32
C GLY A 93 11.35 10.22 0.38
N ILE A 94 10.79 9.51 -0.61
CA ILE A 94 10.85 8.05 -0.75
C ILE A 94 12.20 7.67 -1.39
N THR A 95 12.75 6.50 -1.06
CA THR A 95 14.01 6.05 -1.68
C THR A 95 13.78 5.66 -3.14
N ILE A 96 14.77 5.93 -4.00
CA ILE A 96 14.75 5.57 -5.43
C ILE A 96 14.34 4.10 -5.66
N LYS A 97 14.89 3.17 -4.88
CA LYS A 97 14.56 1.73 -4.94
C LYS A 97 13.07 1.46 -4.71
N ASP A 98 12.47 2.13 -3.73
CA ASP A 98 11.05 1.96 -3.41
C ASP A 98 10.17 2.66 -4.46
N VAL A 99 10.57 3.83 -4.97
CA VAL A 99 9.87 4.51 -6.09
C VAL A 99 9.86 3.61 -7.33
N GLN A 100 11.00 3.02 -7.70
CA GLN A 100 11.08 2.09 -8.84
C GLN A 100 10.15 0.88 -8.66
N ALA A 101 10.14 0.27 -7.47
CA ALA A 101 9.24 -0.84 -7.15
C ALA A 101 7.77 -0.43 -7.23
N ILE A 102 7.42 0.75 -6.70
CA ILE A 102 6.07 1.31 -6.80
C ILE A 102 5.67 1.51 -8.26
N VAL A 103 6.54 2.09 -9.07
CA VAL A 103 6.25 2.35 -10.49
C VAL A 103 6.08 1.06 -11.29
N LEU A 104 6.89 0.03 -11.00
CA LEU A 104 6.73 -1.29 -11.61
C LEU A 104 5.36 -1.92 -11.25
N ASP A 105 4.94 -1.84 -9.99
CA ASP A 105 3.62 -2.31 -9.56
C ASP A 105 2.49 -1.52 -10.24
N LEU A 106 2.62 -0.20 -10.33
CA LEU A 106 1.63 0.67 -10.99
C LEU A 106 1.49 0.39 -12.48
N LYS A 107 2.59 0.01 -13.15
CA LYS A 107 2.58 -0.45 -14.54
C LYS A 107 1.91 -1.82 -14.66
N ALA A 108 2.19 -2.75 -13.74
CA ALA A 108 1.55 -4.06 -13.71
C ALA A 108 0.03 -3.96 -13.49
N ASP A 109 -0.40 -3.01 -12.65
CA ASP A 109 -1.82 -2.72 -12.37
C ASP A 109 -2.51 -1.93 -13.50
N GLY A 110 -1.77 -1.52 -14.53
CA GLY A 110 -2.30 -0.76 -15.66
C GLY A 110 -2.66 0.70 -15.37
N LEU A 111 -2.26 1.23 -14.20
CA LEU A 111 -2.50 2.62 -13.81
C LEU A 111 -1.49 3.59 -14.43
N LEU A 112 -0.28 3.11 -14.71
CA LEU A 112 0.75 3.83 -15.47
C LEU A 112 1.07 3.05 -16.74
N ARG A 113 1.02 3.67 -17.91
CA ARG A 113 1.47 3.06 -19.16
C ARG A 113 2.62 3.86 -19.74
N GLY A 114 3.77 3.22 -19.96
CA GLY A 114 4.85 3.86 -20.71
C GLY A 114 4.35 4.27 -22.11
N LYS A 115 4.46 5.56 -22.45
CA LYS A 115 4.28 6.03 -23.83
C LYS A 115 5.66 6.33 -24.38
N PHE A 116 5.93 5.82 -25.57
CA PHE A 116 7.14 6.20 -26.31
C PHE A 116 6.91 7.61 -26.88
N SER A 117 7.76 8.57 -26.54
CA SER A 117 7.70 9.89 -27.18
C SER A 117 8.05 9.72 -28.65
N SER A 118 7.10 9.97 -29.54
CA SER A 118 7.26 9.82 -30.99
C SER A 118 8.31 10.75 -31.59
N THR A 119 8.70 11.80 -30.84
CA THR A 119 9.63 12.85 -31.30
C THR A 119 11.07 12.59 -30.85
N THR A 120 11.28 11.95 -29.69
CA THR A 120 12.62 11.72 -29.11
C THR A 120 13.01 10.24 -29.00
N GLY A 121 12.09 9.31 -29.25
CA GLY A 121 12.33 7.86 -29.13
C GLY A 121 12.60 7.38 -27.69
N GLN A 122 12.53 8.29 -26.71
CA GLN A 122 12.77 7.98 -25.30
C GLN A 122 11.49 7.44 -24.64
N MET A 123 11.66 6.47 -23.75
CA MET A 123 10.59 5.91 -22.93
C MET A 123 10.18 6.93 -21.87
N THR A 124 9.20 7.77 -22.19
CA THR A 124 8.50 8.62 -21.22
C THR A 124 7.50 7.77 -20.42
N HIS A 125 7.44 7.94 -19.10
CA HIS A 125 6.43 7.30 -18.27
C HIS A 125 5.09 7.97 -18.59
N GLY A 126 4.28 7.30 -19.40
CA GLY A 126 3.11 7.90 -20.03
C GLY A 126 1.92 8.02 -19.08
N GLU A 127 1.09 8.99 -19.44
CA GLU A 127 -0.22 9.36 -18.92
C GLU A 127 -0.86 8.36 -17.95
N VAL A 128 -1.14 8.87 -16.76
CA VAL A 128 -2.06 8.26 -15.81
C VAL A 128 -3.42 8.16 -16.49
N ILE A 129 -3.92 6.94 -16.72
CA ILE A 129 -5.29 6.75 -17.20
C ILE A 129 -6.21 7.06 -16.01
N LYS A 130 -6.61 8.34 -15.88
CA LYS A 130 -7.73 8.72 -15.02
C LYS A 130 -8.95 7.89 -15.43
N LYS A 131 -9.52 7.16 -14.46
CA LYS A 131 -10.93 6.78 -14.55
C LYS A 131 -11.73 8.09 -14.62
N PRO A 132 -12.66 8.27 -15.57
CA PRO A 132 -13.21 9.58 -15.89
C PRO A 132 -14.07 10.07 -14.72
N GLN A 133 -13.67 11.16 -14.07
CA GLN A 133 -14.58 12.04 -13.34
C GLN A 133 -13.91 13.39 -13.01
N GLY A 134 -14.37 14.43 -13.74
CA GLY A 134 -14.58 15.78 -13.23
C GLY A 134 -13.36 16.69 -13.09
N GLU A 135 -13.28 17.68 -13.98
CA GLU A 135 -12.54 18.95 -13.81
C GLU A 135 -12.78 19.55 -12.42
N VAL A 136 -11.73 19.99 -11.71
CA VAL A 136 -11.83 21.13 -10.79
C VAL A 136 -10.50 21.88 -10.71
N SER A 137 -10.65 23.19 -10.82
CA SER A 137 -9.74 24.33 -10.87
C SER A 137 -8.72 24.50 -9.74
N GLU A 138 -7.65 25.23 -10.08
CA GLU A 138 -6.64 25.84 -9.21
C GLU A 138 -7.24 26.45 -7.93
N GLY A 139 -6.93 25.83 -6.80
CA GLY A 139 -7.29 26.31 -5.48
C GLY A 139 -6.42 25.58 -4.45
N LYS A 140 -5.87 26.31 -3.48
CA LYS A 140 -4.88 25.84 -2.49
C LYS A 140 -5.30 24.49 -1.89
N VAL A 141 -4.58 23.44 -2.26
CA VAL A 141 -4.89 22.06 -1.88
C VAL A 141 -4.55 21.84 -0.41
N VAL A 142 -5.54 21.42 0.38
CA VAL A 142 -5.37 21.05 1.79
C VAL A 142 -5.31 19.52 1.90
N TYR A 143 -4.30 19.00 2.60
CA TYR A 143 -4.07 17.55 2.74
C TYR A 143 -4.82 16.98 3.95
N CYS A 144 -5.40 15.78 3.81
CA CYS A 144 -5.98 15.08 4.96
C CYS A 144 -4.88 14.50 5.86
N PRO A 145 -4.88 14.80 7.18
CA PRO A 145 -3.84 14.34 8.10
C PRO A 145 -3.82 12.81 8.32
N ASN A 146 -4.93 12.11 8.03
CA ASN A 146 -5.03 10.66 8.27
C ASN A 146 -4.63 9.81 7.05
N CYS A 147 -5.10 10.18 5.86
CA CYS A 147 -4.93 9.38 4.65
C CYS A 147 -4.03 10.03 3.59
N GLY A 148 -3.70 11.32 3.72
CA GLY A 148 -2.87 12.05 2.77
C GLY A 148 -3.56 12.40 1.45
N THR A 149 -4.86 12.10 1.29
CA THR A 149 -5.59 12.45 0.06
C THR A 149 -5.75 13.96 -0.05
N ALA A 150 -5.49 14.50 -1.24
CA ALA A 150 -5.69 15.90 -1.59
C ALA A 150 -7.17 16.28 -1.56
N LYS A 151 -7.51 17.42 -0.93
CA LYS A 151 -8.86 17.99 -0.98
C LYS A 151 -8.91 19.13 -1.99
N VAL A 152 -9.91 19.05 -2.86
CA VAL A 152 -10.16 20.05 -3.92
C VAL A 152 -11.30 21.02 -3.53
N LYS A 153 -11.93 20.88 -2.35
CA LYS A 153 -12.99 21.79 -1.89
C LYS A 153 -12.82 22.19 -0.42
N GLU A 154 -12.72 23.50 -0.18
CA GLU A 154 -12.61 24.15 1.13
C GLU A 154 -13.80 23.85 2.08
N SER A 155 -14.92 23.30 1.57
CA SER A 155 -16.15 23.02 2.33
C SER A 155 -16.35 21.58 2.80
N ALA A 156 -15.40 20.67 2.55
CA ALA A 156 -15.58 19.26 2.87
C ALA A 156 -15.24 18.93 4.34
N VAL A 157 -16.26 18.74 5.19
CA VAL A 157 -16.13 18.40 6.63
C VAL A 157 -15.50 17.03 6.87
N PHE A 158 -15.67 16.07 5.95
CA PHE A 158 -15.13 14.72 6.04
C PHE A 158 -14.30 14.37 4.80
N CYS A 159 -13.25 13.59 4.96
CA CYS A 159 -12.46 13.06 3.85
C CYS A 159 -13.28 12.05 3.04
N SER A 160 -13.36 12.24 1.72
CA SER A 160 -14.06 11.33 0.80
C SER A 160 -13.44 9.94 0.72
N TYR A 161 -12.17 9.81 1.07
CA TYR A 161 -11.44 8.54 0.97
C TYR A 161 -11.46 7.74 2.29
N CYS A 162 -11.18 8.39 3.43
CA CYS A 162 -11.07 7.70 4.71
C CYS A 162 -12.18 8.04 5.73
N GLY A 163 -13.15 8.89 5.37
CA GLY A 163 -14.25 9.29 6.24
C GLY A 163 -13.84 10.13 7.46
N THR A 164 -12.56 10.46 7.61
CA THR A 164 -12.06 11.20 8.78
C THR A 164 -12.47 12.65 8.70
N LYS A 165 -12.90 13.20 9.84
CA LYS A 165 -13.19 14.63 9.98
C LYS A 165 -11.92 15.43 9.72
N LEU A 166 -12.00 16.43 8.84
CA LEU A 166 -10.89 17.35 8.59
C LEU A 166 -10.77 18.41 9.68
#